data_AF-A0A955J566-F1
#
_entry.id   AF-A0A955J566-F1
#
_cell.length_a   1.000
_cell.length_b   1.000
_cell.length_c   1.000
_cell.angle_alpha   90.00
_cell.angle_beta   90.00
_cell.angle_gamma   90.00
#
_symmetry.space_group_name_H-M   'P 1'
#
loop_
_entity.id
_entity.type
_entity.pdbx_description
1 polymer ?
#
loop_
_entity_poly.entity_id
_entity_poly.type
_entity_poly.pdbx_seq_one_letter_code
_entity_poly.pdbx_strand_id
1 'polypeptide(L)'
;PFDGTGKFSPDDRDPDEFLTVLDGRLDEPTPEAGINPSMRVYHVINASEADASSLLEGFSIINAQADGDEEYAYGGAVWVGGEGYLVMRRCVIEDNEASHGAGLFVAAEAGALVSNVRFSGNQADSLGGAVYNEGTGAFVNVTLNGNSAFDGGAIYNDGDALWANALIHDNSAAFTGGAILSTRGDLVVSNATVASNSAGTVGGIAVLGGTLALNNSIVWGNTDFFGDSFDAQVLLGAPFTATASIIQNAPEESPKDARGGAAIPGVSGADPDFVNEAGGDFRLGFKSAAIDAGDNEAIAMDVADLDEDLDVAEALPFDLDGNDRVIDAFGQTPVRGEVMAIVDLGAYEFLGIEERRCTADANGDDLVDFADLEMLLEQWNTPGPESDFDGNGLVDFADLNELLDNWGQGCGVLPD
;
A
#
# COMPACT_ATOMS: atom_id res chain seq x y z
N PRO A 1 30.03 -16.80 4.42
CA PRO A 1 30.25 -15.47 5.04
C PRO A 1 30.50 -14.45 3.94
N PHE A 2 29.44 -13.81 3.49
CA PHE A 2 29.47 -12.71 2.52
C PHE A 2 29.54 -11.39 3.29
N ASP A 3 30.35 -10.45 2.83
CA ASP A 3 30.91 -9.33 3.60
C ASP A 3 30.31 -7.96 3.26
N GLY A 4 29.03 -7.91 2.86
CA GLY A 4 28.23 -6.68 2.89
C GLY A 4 28.76 -5.51 2.05
N THR A 5 29.60 -5.78 1.03
CA THR A 5 30.05 -4.73 0.09
C THR A 5 29.79 -5.17 -1.35
N GLY A 6 28.52 -5.01 -1.75
CA GLY A 6 28.12 -5.01 -3.16
C GLY A 6 28.70 -3.80 -3.88
N LYS A 7 28.74 -3.86 -5.21
CA LYS A 7 29.55 -3.01 -6.10
C LYS A 7 28.82 -1.74 -6.58
N PHE A 8 27.79 -1.31 -5.87
CA PHE A 8 27.07 -0.04 -6.00
C PHE A 8 26.98 0.59 -4.59
N SER A 9 26.60 1.86 -4.46
CA SER A 9 26.94 2.68 -3.29
C SER A 9 26.59 1.99 -1.96
N PRO A 10 27.50 1.89 -0.96
CA PRO A 10 27.18 1.36 0.38
C PRO A 10 26.07 2.11 1.14
N ASP A 11 25.62 3.23 0.56
CA ASP A 11 24.56 4.11 1.03
C ASP A 11 23.21 3.80 0.37
N ASP A 12 23.15 2.92 -0.64
CA ASP A 12 21.89 2.46 -1.23
C ASP A 12 21.23 1.50 -0.22
N ARG A 13 20.30 2.02 0.59
CA ARG A 13 19.60 1.35 1.70
C ARG A 13 18.26 0.75 1.27
N ASP A 14 18.24 0.11 0.10
CA ASP A 14 17.07 -0.57 -0.44
C ASP A 14 16.99 -2.01 0.13
N PRO A 15 15.96 -2.36 0.92
CA PRO A 15 15.82 -3.70 1.50
C PRO A 15 15.50 -4.79 0.45
N ASP A 16 14.95 -4.42 -0.72
CA ASP A 16 14.64 -5.35 -1.80
C ASP A 16 15.90 -5.68 -2.63
N GLU A 17 16.82 -4.72 -2.77
CA GLU A 17 18.12 -4.94 -3.44
C GLU A 17 19.23 -5.44 -2.50
N PHE A 18 19.24 -4.98 -1.25
CA PHE A 18 20.32 -5.19 -0.28
C PHE A 18 19.80 -5.72 1.07
N LEU A 19 19.10 -6.86 1.00
CA LEU A 19 18.47 -7.50 2.15
C LEU A 19 19.37 -7.61 3.39
N THR A 20 18.97 -6.91 4.46
CA THR A 20 19.57 -7.00 5.80
C THR A 20 18.49 -7.37 6.81
N VAL A 21 18.59 -8.58 7.39
CA VAL A 21 17.52 -9.16 8.21
C VAL A 21 17.86 -9.12 9.70
N LEU A 22 16.91 -8.61 10.50
CA LEU A 22 16.85 -8.77 11.94
C LEU A 22 15.81 -9.85 12.26
N ASP A 23 16.29 -11.05 12.59
CA ASP A 23 15.47 -12.24 12.81
C ASP A 23 15.24 -12.50 14.30
N GLY A 24 13.98 -12.62 14.69
CA GLY A 24 13.57 -12.85 16.07
C GLY A 24 13.79 -14.27 16.59
N ARG A 25 14.18 -15.24 15.75
CA ARG A 25 14.42 -16.63 16.18
C ARG A 25 15.66 -16.77 17.07
N LEU A 26 15.52 -17.55 18.14
CA LEU A 26 16.58 -17.84 19.11
C LEU A 26 17.25 -19.21 18.88
N ASP A 27 16.65 -20.07 18.06
CA ASP A 27 17.22 -21.34 17.65
C ASP A 27 17.58 -21.33 16.16
N GLU A 28 18.62 -22.11 15.81
CA GLU A 28 18.86 -22.43 14.41
C GLU A 28 17.88 -23.53 13.99
N PRO A 29 17.19 -23.39 12.85
CA PRO A 29 16.30 -24.42 12.35
C PRO A 29 17.11 -25.69 12.08
N THR A 30 17.02 -26.68 12.97
CA THR A 30 17.58 -28.00 12.67
C THR A 30 16.58 -28.76 11.78
N PRO A 31 17.05 -29.51 10.76
CA PRO A 31 16.17 -30.28 9.88
C PRO A 31 15.25 -31.29 10.60
N GLU A 32 15.56 -31.59 11.87
CA GLU A 32 14.99 -32.71 12.62
C GLU A 32 13.97 -32.26 13.70
N ALA A 33 13.93 -30.98 14.07
CA ALA A 33 13.07 -30.47 15.14
C ALA A 33 11.88 -29.61 14.67
N GLY A 34 11.89 -29.12 13.42
CA GLY A 34 10.97 -28.06 13.01
C GLY A 34 11.27 -26.74 13.74
N ILE A 35 10.55 -25.68 13.40
CA ILE A 35 10.64 -24.39 14.11
C ILE A 35 10.00 -24.59 15.49
N ASN A 36 10.71 -24.28 16.57
CA ASN A 36 10.09 -24.23 17.89
C ASN A 36 9.47 -22.85 18.09
N PRO A 37 8.12 -22.70 18.04
CA PRO A 37 7.49 -21.39 18.21
C PRO A 37 7.87 -20.75 19.55
N SER A 38 8.13 -21.54 20.61
CA SER A 38 8.54 -21.00 21.92
C SER A 38 9.97 -20.42 22.00
N MET A 39 10.70 -20.30 20.89
CA MET A 39 12.07 -19.77 20.83
C MET A 39 12.17 -18.56 19.92
N ARG A 40 11.33 -17.55 20.15
CA ARG A 40 11.43 -16.25 19.48
C ARG A 40 11.52 -15.13 20.52
N VAL A 41 12.18 -14.04 20.17
CA VAL A 41 12.20 -12.84 21.01
C VAL A 41 10.81 -12.20 21.02
N TYR A 42 10.45 -11.56 22.14
CA TYR A 42 9.23 -10.78 22.20
C TYR A 42 9.31 -9.56 21.28
N HIS A 43 10.40 -8.80 21.38
CA HIS A 43 10.63 -7.61 20.54
C HIS A 43 11.97 -7.75 19.84
N VAL A 44 12.01 -7.57 18.52
CA VAL A 44 13.28 -7.46 17.80
C VAL A 44 13.90 -6.10 18.08
N ILE A 45 13.08 -5.04 18.07
CA ILE A 45 13.48 -3.67 18.40
C ILE A 45 12.65 -3.15 19.58
N ASN A 46 13.35 -2.61 20.58
CA ASN A 46 12.76 -1.86 21.68
C ASN A 46 13.16 -0.39 21.55
N ALA A 47 12.18 0.48 21.28
CA ALA A 47 12.34 1.91 21.05
C ALA A 47 11.78 2.76 22.21
N SER A 48 11.64 2.20 23.42
CA SER A 48 11.02 2.91 24.56
C SER A 48 11.83 4.11 25.09
N GLU A 49 13.12 4.17 24.77
CA GLU A 49 14.01 5.29 25.09
C GLU A 49 14.51 6.00 23.83
N ALA A 50 13.93 5.70 22.66
CA ALA A 50 14.28 6.36 21.40
C ALA A 50 13.73 7.79 21.36
N ASP A 51 14.38 8.65 20.58
CA ASP A 51 13.92 10.01 20.30
C ASP A 51 13.88 10.28 18.79
N ALA A 52 13.42 11.46 18.39
CA ALA A 52 13.31 11.85 16.98
C ALA A 52 14.64 11.89 16.20
N SER A 53 15.80 11.70 16.86
CA SER A 53 17.10 11.54 16.21
C SER A 53 17.49 10.07 15.98
N SER A 54 16.73 9.13 16.53
CA SER A 54 16.97 7.70 16.43
C SER A 54 16.30 7.14 15.17
N LEU A 55 17.12 6.88 14.15
CA LEU A 55 16.68 6.38 12.84
C LEU A 55 16.89 4.87 12.70
N LEU A 56 15.82 4.15 12.36
CA LEU A 56 15.84 2.76 11.91
C LEU A 56 15.60 2.71 10.39
N GLU A 57 16.58 2.25 9.62
CA GLU A 57 16.51 2.34 8.15
C GLU A 57 17.14 1.15 7.42
N GLY A 58 16.45 0.63 6.40
CA GLY A 58 17.01 -0.36 5.46
C GLY A 58 16.99 -1.81 5.96
N PHE A 59 16.13 -2.14 6.92
CA PHE A 59 16.09 -3.47 7.54
C PHE A 59 14.79 -4.22 7.27
N SER A 60 14.92 -5.54 7.10
CA SER A 60 13.81 -6.48 7.21
C SER A 60 13.74 -7.03 8.63
N ILE A 61 12.59 -6.96 9.30
CA ILE A 61 12.39 -7.39 10.69
C ILE A 61 11.35 -8.49 10.71
N ILE A 62 11.76 -9.69 11.11
CA ILE A 62 10.97 -10.90 10.94
C ILE A 62 10.95 -11.83 12.15
N ASN A 63 9.93 -12.69 12.20
CA ASN A 63 9.83 -13.82 13.14
C ASN A 63 9.92 -13.43 14.63
N ALA A 64 9.44 -12.25 15.01
CA ALA A 64 9.21 -11.97 16.43
C ALA A 64 7.95 -12.69 16.94
N GLN A 65 7.85 -12.87 18.26
CA GLN A 65 6.61 -13.35 18.89
C GLN A 65 6.41 -12.71 20.26
N ALA A 66 5.61 -11.64 20.33
CA ALA A 66 5.22 -11.01 21.58
C ALA A 66 3.98 -11.68 22.19
N ASP A 67 4.15 -12.85 22.82
CA ASP A 67 3.08 -13.64 23.47
C ASP A 67 3.18 -13.69 25.00
N GLY A 68 3.95 -12.75 25.59
CA GLY A 68 4.11 -12.61 27.03
C GLY A 68 2.95 -11.87 27.72
N ASP A 69 3.19 -11.39 28.95
CA ASP A 69 2.25 -10.53 29.69
C ASP A 69 2.68 -9.05 29.56
N GLU A 70 1.69 -8.13 29.62
CA GLU A 70 1.89 -6.68 29.62
C GLU A 70 2.74 -6.21 28.41
N GLU A 71 3.83 -5.48 28.63
CA GLU A 71 4.73 -4.99 27.57
C GLU A 71 5.26 -6.09 26.65
N TYR A 72 5.40 -7.32 27.15
CA TYR A 72 5.90 -8.47 26.38
C TYR A 72 4.86 -9.09 25.44
N ALA A 73 3.63 -8.56 25.43
CA ALA A 73 2.55 -8.99 24.54
C ALA A 73 2.41 -8.08 23.29
N TYR A 74 3.18 -6.99 23.22
CA TYR A 74 2.97 -5.90 22.28
C TYR A 74 4.16 -5.74 21.33
N GLY A 75 3.95 -5.33 20.07
CA GLY A 75 5.07 -4.89 19.22
C GLY A 75 6.10 -5.98 18.97
N GLY A 76 5.73 -7.01 18.19
CA GLY A 76 6.61 -8.13 17.86
C GLY A 76 7.90 -7.64 17.19
N ALA A 77 7.78 -7.06 16.01
CA ALA A 77 8.96 -6.50 15.34
C ALA A 77 9.49 -5.27 16.10
N VAL A 78 8.61 -4.31 16.39
CA VAL A 78 8.99 -3.05 17.04
C VAL A 78 8.01 -2.68 18.16
N TRP A 79 8.55 -2.45 19.36
CA TRP A 79 7.81 -1.90 20.49
C TRP A 79 8.30 -0.49 20.82
N VAL A 80 7.40 0.51 20.76
CA VAL A 80 7.64 1.90 21.17
C VAL A 80 6.88 2.17 22.47
N GLY A 81 7.57 2.00 23.60
CA GLY A 81 7.02 2.22 24.94
C GLY A 81 7.32 3.61 25.52
N GLY A 82 6.69 3.93 26.66
CA GLY A 82 6.96 5.17 27.40
C GLY A 82 6.75 6.44 26.58
N GLU A 83 7.69 7.39 26.69
CA GLU A 83 7.75 8.62 25.89
C GLU A 83 8.61 8.46 24.62
N GLY A 84 8.85 7.21 24.19
CA GLY A 84 9.70 6.89 23.05
C GLY A 84 9.18 7.48 21.73
N TYR A 85 10.10 7.85 20.85
CA TYR A 85 9.77 8.32 19.51
C TYR A 85 10.56 7.53 18.46
N LEU A 86 9.84 6.81 17.60
CA LEU A 86 10.42 6.02 16.51
C LEU A 86 10.46 6.84 15.22
N VAL A 87 11.64 6.92 14.58
CA VAL A 87 11.74 7.28 13.16
C VAL A 87 12.18 6.03 12.39
N MET A 88 11.33 5.51 11.52
CA MET A 88 11.59 4.30 10.74
C MET A 88 11.34 4.54 9.26
N ARG A 89 12.30 4.20 8.39
CA ARG A 89 12.09 4.30 6.95
C ARG A 89 12.75 3.22 6.12
N ARG A 90 12.24 2.92 4.92
CA ARG A 90 12.82 1.94 3.99
C ARG A 90 13.01 0.57 4.68
N CYS A 91 11.99 0.13 5.41
CA CYS A 91 12.02 -1.12 6.17
C CYS A 91 10.93 -2.08 5.68
N VAL A 92 11.15 -3.37 5.93
CA VAL A 92 10.17 -4.43 5.69
C VAL A 92 9.87 -5.11 7.02
N ILE A 93 8.60 -5.14 7.42
CA ILE A 93 8.15 -5.74 8.67
C ILE A 93 7.26 -6.93 8.31
N GLU A 94 7.79 -8.14 8.53
CA GLU A 94 7.24 -9.35 7.92
C GLU A 94 7.10 -10.49 8.93
N ASP A 95 5.99 -11.23 8.85
CA ASP A 95 5.82 -12.50 9.57
C ASP A 95 6.14 -12.42 11.08
N ASN A 96 5.74 -11.32 11.72
CA ASN A 96 5.82 -11.16 13.16
C ASN A 96 4.49 -11.50 13.82
N GLU A 97 4.57 -12.07 15.02
CA GLU A 97 3.41 -12.43 15.83
C GLU A 97 3.39 -11.63 17.13
N ALA A 98 2.21 -11.25 17.62
CA ALA A 98 2.03 -10.62 18.93
C ALA A 98 0.60 -10.81 19.46
N SER A 99 0.31 -10.41 20.69
CA SER A 99 -1.08 -10.18 21.08
C SER A 99 -1.63 -8.89 20.45
N HIS A 100 -0.77 -7.89 20.25
CA HIS A 100 -1.14 -6.53 19.87
C HIS A 100 -0.05 -5.87 19.02
N GLY A 101 -0.40 -5.34 17.84
CA GLY A 101 0.53 -4.61 16.98
C GLY A 101 1.74 -5.45 16.58
N ALA A 102 1.55 -6.58 15.89
CA ALA A 102 2.62 -7.55 15.71
C ALA A 102 3.81 -7.01 14.91
N GLY A 103 3.57 -6.13 13.95
CA GLY A 103 4.63 -5.36 13.31
C GLY A 103 5.15 -4.22 14.19
N LEU A 104 4.24 -3.34 14.64
CA LEU A 104 4.57 -2.14 15.40
C LEU A 104 3.50 -1.85 16.47
N PHE A 105 3.95 -1.61 17.69
CA PHE A 105 3.12 -1.04 18.76
C PHE A 105 3.65 0.33 19.18
N VAL A 106 2.77 1.34 19.22
CA VAL A 106 3.07 2.70 19.70
C VAL A 106 2.22 2.99 20.93
N ALA A 107 2.85 3.10 22.09
CA ALA A 107 2.18 3.36 23.37
C ALA A 107 1.53 4.76 23.44
N ALA A 108 0.60 4.95 24.37
CA ALA A 108 -0.19 6.18 24.51
C ALA A 108 0.61 7.50 24.64
N GLU A 109 1.81 7.47 25.22
CA GLU A 109 2.68 8.65 25.36
C GLU A 109 3.83 8.69 24.33
N ALA A 110 3.87 7.70 23.43
CA ALA A 110 4.90 7.55 22.41
C ALA A 110 4.48 8.16 21.06
N GLY A 111 5.46 8.31 20.17
CA GLY A 111 5.25 8.75 18.79
C GLY A 111 5.96 7.88 17.77
N ALA A 112 5.47 7.89 16.53
CA ALA A 112 6.14 7.25 15.40
C ALA A 112 6.00 8.08 14.11
N LEU A 113 7.11 8.24 13.41
CA LEU A 113 7.17 8.65 12.01
C LEU A 113 7.69 7.47 11.20
N VAL A 114 6.83 6.91 10.36
CA VAL A 114 7.13 5.71 9.57
C VAL A 114 6.96 6.05 8.09
N SER A 115 8.01 5.88 7.29
CA SER A 115 7.93 6.18 5.85
C SER A 115 8.61 5.19 4.93
N ASN A 116 8.04 4.93 3.74
CA ASN A 116 8.59 3.93 2.82
C ASN A 116 8.71 2.55 3.49
N VAL A 117 7.67 2.11 4.19
CA VAL A 117 7.68 0.84 4.94
C VAL A 117 6.59 -0.09 4.44
N ARG A 118 6.94 -1.37 4.34
CA ARG A 118 6.01 -2.45 4.07
C ARG A 118 5.75 -3.27 5.33
N PHE A 119 4.48 -3.51 5.65
CA PHE A 119 4.05 -4.47 6.67
C PHE A 119 3.31 -5.63 6.00
N SER A 120 3.87 -6.84 6.05
CA SER A 120 3.26 -7.99 5.41
C SER A 120 3.20 -9.25 6.27
N GLY A 121 2.07 -9.96 6.27
CA GLY A 121 1.96 -11.25 6.95
C GLY A 121 2.04 -11.18 8.47
N ASN A 122 1.97 -10.00 9.08
CA ASN A 122 2.02 -9.87 10.54
C ASN A 122 0.68 -10.28 11.17
N GLN A 123 0.73 -10.99 12.29
CA GLN A 123 -0.43 -11.58 12.94
C GLN A 123 -0.52 -11.18 14.41
N ALA A 124 -1.62 -10.53 14.77
CA ALA A 124 -1.94 -10.26 16.17
C ALA A 124 -3.09 -11.15 16.66
N ASP A 125 -3.01 -11.67 17.87
CA ASP A 125 -4.14 -12.45 18.43
C ASP A 125 -5.35 -11.57 18.74
N SER A 126 -5.12 -10.29 19.09
CA SER A 126 -6.18 -9.36 19.51
C SER A 126 -6.31 -8.15 18.60
N LEU A 127 -5.36 -7.21 18.63
CA LEU A 127 -5.56 -5.89 18.01
C LEU A 127 -4.41 -5.52 17.08
N GLY A 128 -4.72 -5.11 15.85
CA GLY A 128 -3.74 -4.52 14.94
C GLY A 128 -2.72 -5.54 14.45
N GLY A 129 -3.01 -6.24 13.34
CA GLY A 129 -2.11 -7.28 12.82
C GLY A 129 -0.74 -6.72 12.46
N ALA A 130 -0.72 -5.59 11.75
CA ALA A 130 0.50 -4.85 11.47
C ALA A 130 0.79 -3.82 12.57
N VAL A 131 -0.16 -2.93 12.83
CA VAL A 131 0.08 -1.75 13.66
C VAL A 131 -1.01 -1.61 14.72
N TYR A 132 -0.58 -1.38 15.96
CA TYR A 132 -1.43 -0.80 16.99
C TYR A 132 -0.85 0.53 17.46
N ASN A 133 -1.56 1.61 17.16
CA ASN A 133 -1.25 2.96 17.60
C ASN A 133 -2.18 3.41 18.75
N GLU A 134 -1.64 3.53 19.97
CA GLU A 134 -2.29 4.23 21.09
C GLU A 134 -1.84 5.69 21.23
N GLY A 135 -0.65 6.02 20.69
CA GLY A 135 -0.01 7.33 20.79
C GLY A 135 -0.27 8.22 19.57
N THR A 136 0.78 8.86 19.05
CA THR A 136 0.70 9.69 17.84
C THR A 136 1.52 9.08 16.70
N GLY A 137 0.86 8.76 15.59
CA GLY A 137 1.51 8.13 14.43
C GLY A 137 1.38 8.96 13.14
N ALA A 138 2.47 9.08 12.39
CA ALA A 138 2.48 9.53 11.01
C ALA A 138 3.07 8.43 10.13
N PHE A 139 2.26 7.89 9.23
CA PHE A 139 2.60 6.79 8.33
C PHE A 139 2.49 7.29 6.89
N VAL A 140 3.62 7.39 6.20
CA VAL A 140 3.74 8.07 4.91
C VAL A 140 4.36 7.15 3.87
N ASN A 141 3.75 6.97 2.72
CA ASN A 141 4.26 6.07 1.69
C ASN A 141 4.44 4.63 2.22
N VAL A 142 3.35 4.03 2.70
CA VAL A 142 3.37 2.71 3.36
C VAL A 142 2.46 1.71 2.68
N THR A 143 2.87 0.45 2.67
CA THR A 143 2.05 -0.66 2.19
C THR A 143 1.79 -1.64 3.32
N LEU A 144 0.53 -2.03 3.53
CA LEU A 144 0.10 -2.99 4.53
C LEU A 144 -0.72 -4.08 3.86
N ASN A 145 -0.21 -5.32 3.85
CA ASN A 145 -0.91 -6.41 3.21
C ASN A 145 -0.80 -7.79 3.85
N GLY A 146 -1.86 -8.58 3.74
CA GLY A 146 -1.86 -9.95 4.29
C GLY A 146 -1.71 -9.99 5.82
N ASN A 147 -1.95 -8.87 6.52
CA ASN A 147 -1.89 -8.83 7.98
C ASN A 147 -3.22 -9.30 8.57
N SER A 148 -3.18 -9.87 9.77
CA SER A 148 -4.39 -10.40 10.42
C SER A 148 -4.48 -10.12 11.90
N ALA A 149 -5.69 -9.89 12.39
CA ALA A 149 -5.98 -9.74 13.82
C ALA A 149 -7.40 -10.20 14.18
N PHE A 150 -7.75 -10.19 15.48
CA PHE A 150 -9.15 -10.29 15.87
C PHE A 150 -9.93 -9.02 15.49
N ASP A 151 -9.37 -7.85 15.79
CA ASP A 151 -9.89 -6.53 15.45
C ASP A 151 -8.79 -5.64 14.84
N GLY A 152 -9.09 -4.89 13.79
CA GLY A 152 -8.09 -4.09 13.08
C GLY A 152 -7.09 -4.98 12.35
N GLY A 153 -7.51 -5.63 11.27
CA GLY A 153 -6.74 -6.68 10.59
C GLY A 153 -5.34 -6.22 10.20
N ALA A 154 -5.21 -5.04 9.60
CA ALA A 154 -3.94 -4.32 9.52
C ALA A 154 -3.74 -3.41 10.72
N ILE A 155 -4.65 -2.48 10.97
CA ILE A 155 -4.44 -1.36 11.88
C ILE A 155 -5.53 -1.33 12.95
N TYR A 156 -5.10 -1.28 14.21
CA TYR A 156 -5.92 -0.81 15.32
C TYR A 156 -5.41 0.57 15.75
N ASN A 157 -6.28 1.56 15.72
CA ASN A 157 -5.95 2.95 16.05
C ASN A 157 -6.78 3.44 17.23
N ASP A 158 -6.13 3.73 18.35
CA ASP A 158 -6.75 4.31 19.52
C ASP A 158 -6.27 5.75 19.77
N GLY A 159 -5.05 6.07 19.32
CA GLY A 159 -4.47 7.42 19.33
C GLY A 159 -4.70 8.21 18.04
N ASP A 160 -4.00 9.33 17.89
CA ASP A 160 -4.09 10.17 16.69
C ASP A 160 -3.18 9.60 15.59
N ALA A 161 -3.69 9.53 14.36
CA ALA A 161 -2.92 8.97 13.24
C ALA A 161 -3.17 9.67 11.90
N LEU A 162 -2.07 9.89 11.17
CA LEU A 162 -2.06 10.24 9.76
C LEU A 162 -1.58 9.02 8.94
N TRP A 163 -2.38 8.62 7.95
CA TRP A 163 -2.01 7.67 6.91
C TRP A 163 -2.04 8.40 5.57
N ALA A 164 -0.88 8.67 5.02
CA ALA A 164 -0.72 9.47 3.81
C ALA A 164 0.02 8.68 2.74
N ASN A 165 -0.50 8.66 1.52
CA ASN A 165 0.05 7.83 0.44
C ASN A 165 0.17 6.35 0.87
N ALA A 166 -0.94 5.71 1.20
CA ALA A 166 -0.93 4.37 1.77
C ALA A 166 -1.70 3.38 0.90
N LEU A 167 -1.17 2.18 0.74
CA LEU A 167 -1.88 1.04 0.17
C LEU A 167 -2.15 0.01 1.27
N ILE A 168 -3.42 -0.21 1.60
CA ILE A 168 -3.85 -1.12 2.67
C ILE A 168 -4.75 -2.17 2.03
N HIS A 169 -4.21 -3.37 1.79
CA HIS A 169 -4.93 -4.39 1.03
C HIS A 169 -4.76 -5.82 1.52
N ASP A 170 -5.72 -6.70 1.22
CA ASP A 170 -5.67 -8.12 1.58
C ASP A 170 -5.46 -8.38 3.08
N ASN A 171 -5.85 -7.46 3.96
CA ASN A 171 -5.79 -7.65 5.40
C ASN A 171 -7.10 -8.24 5.92
N SER A 172 -7.05 -8.94 7.06
CA SER A 172 -8.21 -9.66 7.59
C SER A 172 -8.40 -9.48 9.09
N ALA A 173 -9.63 -9.18 9.51
CA ALA A 173 -10.02 -9.18 10.92
C ALA A 173 -11.05 -10.28 11.19
N ALA A 174 -10.95 -10.97 12.32
CA ALA A 174 -11.98 -11.94 12.69
C ALA A 174 -13.34 -11.27 12.96
N PHE A 175 -13.34 -10.04 13.49
CA PHE A 175 -14.55 -9.32 13.88
C PHE A 175 -14.76 -8.04 13.07
N THR A 176 -14.01 -6.95 13.27
CA THR A 176 -14.26 -5.70 12.53
C THR A 176 -12.98 -4.95 12.15
N GLY A 177 -13.10 -4.09 11.12
CA GLY A 177 -12.00 -3.27 10.61
C GLY A 177 -10.93 -4.13 9.97
N GLY A 178 -11.26 -4.85 8.88
CA GLY A 178 -10.29 -5.69 8.17
C GLY A 178 -9.04 -4.89 7.77
N ALA A 179 -9.23 -3.66 7.30
CA ALA A 179 -8.16 -2.70 7.10
C ALA A 179 -7.83 -1.95 8.41
N ILE A 180 -8.78 -1.13 8.88
CA ILE A 180 -8.57 -0.20 9.98
C ILE A 180 -9.76 -0.27 10.95
N LEU A 181 -9.47 -0.40 12.24
CA LEU A 181 -10.40 -0.08 13.31
C LEU A 181 -9.88 1.11 14.11
N SER A 182 -10.62 2.23 14.14
CA SER A 182 -10.32 3.39 14.98
C SER A 182 -11.34 3.54 16.11
N THR A 183 -10.89 3.70 17.35
CA THR A 183 -11.77 3.68 18.54
C THR A 183 -11.84 4.99 19.32
N ARG A 184 -10.86 5.88 19.22
CA ARG A 184 -10.86 7.11 20.03
C ARG A 184 -10.17 8.32 19.40
N GLY A 185 -8.93 8.21 18.93
CA GLY A 185 -8.20 9.35 18.38
C GLY A 185 -8.66 9.76 16.98
N ASP A 186 -8.14 10.89 16.51
CA ASP A 186 -8.45 11.42 15.19
C ASP A 186 -7.66 10.66 14.12
N LEU A 187 -8.39 10.19 13.10
CA LEU A 187 -7.83 9.43 11.99
C LEU A 187 -7.90 10.25 10.70
N VAL A 188 -6.76 10.51 10.09
CA VAL A 188 -6.65 11.12 8.76
C VAL A 188 -6.12 10.07 7.80
N VAL A 189 -6.86 9.84 6.71
CA VAL A 189 -6.47 8.95 5.60
C VAL A 189 -6.48 9.79 4.33
N SER A 190 -5.31 9.98 3.72
CA SER A 190 -5.12 10.86 2.57
C SER A 190 -4.35 10.17 1.45
N ASN A 191 -4.80 10.35 0.21
CA ASN A 191 -4.14 9.78 -0.98
C ASN A 191 -3.88 8.27 -0.80
N ALA A 192 -4.87 7.55 -0.27
CA ALA A 192 -4.72 6.16 0.10
C ALA A 192 -5.70 5.26 -0.64
N THR A 193 -5.28 4.03 -0.92
CA THR A 193 -6.14 2.97 -1.43
C THR A 193 -6.32 1.91 -0.34
N VAL A 194 -7.55 1.75 0.14
CA VAL A 194 -7.95 0.73 1.11
C VAL A 194 -8.82 -0.30 0.41
N ALA A 195 -8.25 -1.43 0.04
CA ALA A 195 -8.93 -2.35 -0.87
C ALA A 195 -8.79 -3.84 -0.57
N SER A 196 -9.79 -4.62 -0.95
CA SER A 196 -9.76 -6.09 -0.82
C SER A 196 -9.49 -6.60 0.61
N ASN A 197 -9.78 -5.80 1.64
CA ASN A 197 -9.69 -6.24 3.04
C ASN A 197 -10.98 -6.94 3.48
N SER A 198 -10.90 -7.82 4.47
CA SER A 198 -12.04 -8.63 4.91
C SER A 198 -12.25 -8.64 6.42
N ALA A 199 -13.51 -8.69 6.87
CA ALA A 199 -13.83 -8.93 8.26
C ALA A 199 -15.18 -9.62 8.48
N GLY A 200 -15.49 -9.96 9.73
CA GLY A 200 -16.84 -10.42 10.09
C GLY A 200 -17.92 -9.35 9.91
N THR A 201 -17.60 -8.08 10.17
CA THR A 201 -18.57 -6.97 10.18
C THR A 201 -18.25 -5.81 9.23
N VAL A 202 -16.99 -5.33 9.18
CA VAL A 202 -16.58 -4.22 8.30
C VAL A 202 -15.20 -4.55 7.76
N GLY A 203 -15.10 -4.83 6.46
CA GLY A 203 -13.84 -5.19 5.81
C GLY A 203 -12.87 -4.01 5.70
N GLY A 204 -13.38 -2.82 5.38
CA GLY A 204 -12.56 -1.62 5.20
C GLY A 204 -12.29 -0.89 6.52
N ILE A 205 -12.80 0.33 6.64
CA ILE A 205 -12.51 1.25 7.76
C ILE A 205 -13.70 1.31 8.72
N ALA A 206 -13.50 0.87 9.97
CA ALA A 206 -14.46 1.03 11.05
C ALA A 206 -14.01 2.14 12.02
N VAL A 207 -14.87 3.13 12.27
CA VAL A 207 -14.60 4.24 13.19
C VAL A 207 -15.66 4.28 14.28
N LEU A 208 -15.28 3.95 15.52
CA LEU A 208 -16.18 3.85 16.66
C LEU A 208 -16.09 5.06 17.62
N GLY A 209 -15.05 5.89 17.47
CA GLY A 209 -14.83 7.12 18.22
C GLY A 209 -13.82 8.03 17.50
N GLY A 210 -13.58 9.22 18.04
CA GLY A 210 -12.69 10.22 17.42
C GLY A 210 -13.31 10.92 16.24
N THR A 211 -12.55 11.12 15.17
CA THR A 211 -13.01 11.60 13.87
C THR A 211 -12.34 10.83 12.73
N LEU A 212 -12.95 10.84 11.55
CA LEU A 212 -12.31 10.40 10.30
C LEU A 212 -12.34 11.52 9.27
N ALA A 213 -11.17 11.90 8.78
CA ALA A 213 -11.00 12.69 7.56
C ALA A 213 -10.46 11.79 6.44
N LEU A 214 -11.25 11.61 5.39
CA LEU A 214 -10.89 10.81 4.21
C LEU A 214 -10.71 11.72 3.00
N ASN A 215 -9.49 11.90 2.53
CA ASN A 215 -9.16 12.86 1.47
C ASN A 215 -8.48 12.15 0.30
N ASN A 216 -8.84 12.48 -0.95
CA ASN A 216 -8.17 11.97 -2.14
C ASN A 216 -7.98 10.44 -2.14
N SER A 217 -8.92 9.68 -1.54
CA SER A 217 -8.71 8.26 -1.22
C SER A 217 -9.75 7.36 -1.84
N ILE A 218 -9.40 6.08 -2.02
CA ILE A 218 -10.27 5.04 -2.55
C ILE A 218 -10.49 3.97 -1.48
N VAL A 219 -11.75 3.64 -1.20
CA VAL A 219 -12.15 2.51 -0.35
C VAL A 219 -13.00 1.56 -1.18
N TRP A 220 -12.44 0.41 -1.58
CA TRP A 220 -13.03 -0.43 -2.62
C TRP A 220 -12.80 -1.92 -2.43
N GLY A 221 -13.76 -2.77 -2.80
CA GLY A 221 -13.60 -4.22 -2.79
C GLY A 221 -13.45 -4.84 -1.40
N ASN A 222 -13.64 -4.07 -0.32
CA ASN A 222 -13.57 -4.61 1.03
C ASN A 222 -14.84 -5.42 1.32
N THR A 223 -14.70 -6.51 2.09
CA THR A 223 -15.80 -7.46 2.31
C THR A 223 -16.10 -7.70 3.78
N ASP A 224 -17.39 -7.86 4.08
CA ASP A 224 -17.87 -8.37 5.36
C ASP A 224 -18.51 -9.76 5.16
N PHE A 225 -19.19 -10.28 6.18
CA PHE A 225 -19.93 -11.55 6.10
C PHE A 225 -21.02 -11.57 5.01
N PHE A 226 -21.52 -10.40 4.58
CA PHE A 226 -22.60 -10.23 3.61
C PHE A 226 -22.13 -9.83 2.21
N GLY A 227 -20.83 -9.54 2.02
CA GLY A 227 -20.24 -9.19 0.72
C GLY A 227 -19.57 -7.82 0.75
N ASP A 228 -19.62 -7.09 -0.37
CA ASP A 228 -18.89 -5.84 -0.62
C ASP A 228 -19.78 -4.58 -0.50
N SER A 229 -20.81 -4.64 0.35
CA SER A 229 -21.74 -3.53 0.53
C SER A 229 -21.06 -2.25 1.04
N PHE A 230 -21.75 -1.11 0.99
CA PHE A 230 -21.22 0.14 1.56
C PHE A 230 -20.82 -0.02 3.04
N ASP A 231 -21.60 -0.79 3.81
CA ASP A 231 -21.31 -1.08 5.22
C ASP A 231 -20.06 -1.96 5.40
N ALA A 232 -19.67 -2.72 4.37
CA ALA A 232 -18.41 -3.46 4.34
C ALA A 232 -17.21 -2.54 4.07
N GLN A 233 -17.42 -1.42 3.38
CA GLN A 233 -16.37 -0.44 3.11
C GLN A 233 -16.08 0.43 4.33
N VAL A 234 -17.13 1.01 4.92
CA VAL A 234 -16.98 1.95 6.03
C VAL A 234 -18.09 1.81 7.07
N LEU A 235 -17.71 1.94 8.34
CA LEU A 235 -18.63 2.14 9.45
C LEU A 235 -18.33 3.47 10.14
N LEU A 236 -19.25 4.40 10.04
CA LEU A 236 -19.10 5.78 10.53
C LEU A 236 -19.85 5.98 11.85
N GLY A 237 -19.28 5.48 12.95
CA GLY A 237 -19.78 5.67 14.31
C GLY A 237 -19.40 7.01 14.94
N ALA A 238 -18.54 7.78 14.28
CA ALA A 238 -18.00 9.06 14.74
C ALA A 238 -18.13 10.15 13.65
N PRO A 239 -17.87 11.44 13.94
CA PRO A 239 -17.84 12.49 12.93
C PRO A 239 -16.92 12.15 11.76
N PHE A 240 -17.44 12.35 10.56
CA PHE A 240 -16.80 11.98 9.31
C PHE A 240 -16.81 13.16 8.35
N THR A 241 -15.67 13.43 7.74
CA THR A 241 -15.51 14.37 6.64
C THR A 241 -14.79 13.67 5.50
N ALA A 242 -15.23 13.91 4.28
CA ALA A 242 -14.53 13.48 3.09
C ALA A 242 -14.38 14.61 2.08
N THR A 243 -13.26 14.59 1.38
CA THR A 243 -12.94 15.47 0.27
C THR A 243 -12.45 14.60 -0.88
N ALA A 244 -13.05 14.77 -2.06
CA ALA A 244 -12.69 14.09 -3.30
C ALA A 244 -12.25 12.62 -3.07
N SER A 245 -13.16 11.73 -2.75
CA SER A 245 -12.83 10.34 -2.44
C SER A 245 -13.83 9.37 -3.07
N ILE A 246 -13.43 8.12 -3.26
CA ILE A 246 -14.29 7.03 -3.71
C ILE A 246 -14.55 6.07 -2.56
N ILE A 247 -15.82 5.72 -2.36
CA ILE A 247 -16.21 4.60 -1.49
C ILE A 247 -17.17 3.72 -2.28
N GLN A 248 -16.82 2.44 -2.46
CA GLN A 248 -17.66 1.51 -3.19
C GLN A 248 -19.08 1.49 -2.63
N ASN A 249 -20.07 1.50 -3.53
CA ASN A 249 -21.49 1.51 -3.18
C ASN A 249 -21.94 2.75 -2.37
N ALA A 250 -21.18 3.85 -2.38
CA ALA A 250 -21.61 5.10 -1.79
C ALA A 250 -22.94 5.58 -2.43
N PRO A 251 -23.87 6.12 -1.63
CA PRO A 251 -25.14 6.61 -2.14
C PRO A 251 -24.91 7.85 -3.02
N GLU A 252 -25.09 7.73 -4.34
CA GLU A 252 -24.71 8.78 -5.27
C GLU A 252 -25.61 10.01 -5.21
N GLU A 253 -26.94 9.90 -5.15
CA GLU A 253 -27.85 11.02 -4.84
C GLU A 253 -29.24 10.54 -4.38
N SER A 254 -29.94 11.42 -3.66
CA SER A 254 -31.36 11.30 -3.33
C SER A 254 -32.23 11.49 -4.60
N PRO A 255 -33.37 10.79 -4.79
CA PRO A 255 -34.18 10.21 -3.75
C PRO A 255 -33.95 8.71 -3.61
N LYS A 256 -33.45 8.34 -2.44
CA LYS A 256 -33.66 7.06 -1.74
C LYS A 256 -33.75 5.85 -2.66
N ASP A 257 -32.64 5.13 -2.78
CA ASP A 257 -32.79 3.68 -2.92
C ASP A 257 -33.61 3.13 -1.73
N ALA A 258 -34.06 1.87 -1.81
CA ALA A 258 -34.93 1.28 -0.79
C ALA A 258 -34.31 1.21 0.63
N ARG A 259 -33.04 1.65 0.81
CA ARG A 259 -32.28 1.67 2.06
C ARG A 259 -32.11 3.08 2.65
N GLY A 260 -32.42 4.14 1.90
CA GLY A 260 -32.70 5.47 2.47
C GLY A 260 -31.49 6.28 2.97
N GLY A 261 -30.27 5.95 2.55
CA GLY A 261 -29.07 6.75 2.82
C GLY A 261 -29.09 8.10 2.08
N ALA A 262 -28.53 9.15 2.70
CA ALA A 262 -28.28 10.44 2.05
C ALA A 262 -26.90 10.42 1.39
N ALA A 263 -26.74 11.18 0.29
CA ALA A 263 -25.44 11.36 -0.35
C ALA A 263 -24.42 11.91 0.66
N ILE A 264 -23.18 11.46 0.51
CA ILE A 264 -22.06 11.85 1.35
C ILE A 264 -21.25 12.90 0.56
N PRO A 265 -21.23 14.18 1.00
CA PRO A 265 -20.47 15.21 0.31
C PRO A 265 -19.00 14.81 0.16
N GLY A 266 -18.43 15.03 -1.03
CA GLY A 266 -17.03 14.70 -1.32
C GLY A 266 -16.76 13.22 -1.59
N VAL A 267 -17.80 12.37 -1.65
CA VAL A 267 -17.65 10.93 -1.94
C VAL A 267 -18.39 10.54 -3.22
N SER A 268 -17.69 9.83 -4.09
CA SER A 268 -18.23 9.16 -5.28
C SER A 268 -18.36 7.65 -5.05
N GLY A 269 -19.32 7.02 -5.71
CA GLY A 269 -19.46 5.55 -5.77
C GLY A 269 -18.87 4.94 -7.05
N ALA A 270 -18.24 5.75 -7.89
CA ALA A 270 -17.75 5.35 -9.20
C ALA A 270 -16.57 4.37 -9.11
N ASP A 271 -16.50 3.47 -10.09
CA ASP A 271 -15.49 2.43 -10.17
C ASP A 271 -14.09 3.03 -10.42
N PRO A 272 -13.09 2.72 -9.57
CA PRO A 272 -11.71 3.13 -9.76
C PRO A 272 -10.99 2.35 -10.89
N ASP A 273 -11.61 1.34 -11.50
CA ASP A 273 -11.08 0.60 -12.65
C ASP A 273 -9.62 0.14 -12.43
N PHE A 274 -9.34 -0.56 -11.33
CA PHE A 274 -7.98 -1.01 -11.05
C PHE A 274 -7.43 -1.94 -12.14
N VAL A 275 -6.14 -1.84 -12.43
CA VAL A 275 -5.45 -2.67 -13.45
C VAL A 275 -5.63 -4.16 -13.19
N ASN A 276 -5.42 -4.61 -11.95
CA ASN A 276 -5.64 -6.00 -11.56
C ASN A 276 -5.83 -6.14 -10.03
N GLU A 277 -7.02 -5.80 -9.54
CA GLU A 277 -7.39 -5.94 -8.12
C GLU A 277 -7.09 -7.35 -7.57
N ALA A 278 -7.47 -8.41 -8.31
CA ALA A 278 -7.29 -9.79 -7.85
C ALA A 278 -5.81 -10.23 -7.78
N GLY A 279 -4.92 -9.55 -8.49
CA GLY A 279 -3.47 -9.75 -8.42
C GLY A 279 -2.75 -8.79 -7.47
N GLY A 280 -3.48 -7.91 -6.78
CA GLY A 280 -2.92 -6.89 -5.90
C GLY A 280 -2.35 -5.66 -6.61
N ASP A 281 -2.66 -5.46 -7.90
CA ASP A 281 -2.27 -4.25 -8.64
C ASP A 281 -3.42 -3.24 -8.64
N PHE A 282 -3.32 -2.29 -7.71
CA PHE A 282 -4.30 -1.24 -7.47
C PHE A 282 -3.97 0.07 -8.19
N ARG A 283 -3.09 0.04 -9.20
CA ARG A 283 -2.93 1.17 -10.12
C ARG A 283 -4.21 1.41 -10.91
N LEU A 284 -4.41 2.65 -11.33
CA LEU A 284 -5.61 3.05 -12.07
C LEU A 284 -5.54 2.59 -13.53
N GLY A 285 -6.63 2.01 -14.01
CA GLY A 285 -6.86 1.73 -15.42
C GLY A 285 -7.29 2.99 -16.18
N PHE A 286 -7.15 2.95 -17.50
CA PHE A 286 -7.39 4.11 -18.35
C PHE A 286 -8.84 4.62 -18.38
N LYS A 287 -9.82 3.87 -17.83
CA LYS A 287 -11.22 4.33 -17.69
C LYS A 287 -11.57 4.72 -16.26
N SER A 288 -10.58 4.75 -15.38
CA SER A 288 -10.78 5.02 -13.97
C SER A 288 -11.47 6.36 -13.76
N ALA A 289 -12.49 6.36 -12.90
CA ALA A 289 -13.12 7.58 -12.42
C ALA A 289 -12.27 8.31 -11.37
N ALA A 290 -11.13 7.73 -10.96
CA ALA A 290 -10.19 8.33 -10.02
C ALA A 290 -9.17 9.27 -10.72
N ILE A 291 -9.05 9.19 -12.05
CA ILE A 291 -8.13 10.05 -12.81
C ILE A 291 -8.65 11.49 -12.83
N ASP A 292 -7.76 12.46 -12.56
CA ASP A 292 -8.01 13.90 -12.49
C ASP A 292 -9.19 14.26 -11.56
N ALA A 293 -9.45 13.46 -10.53
CA ALA A 293 -10.66 13.54 -9.70
C ALA A 293 -10.43 14.01 -8.27
N GLY A 294 -9.17 14.24 -7.87
CA GLY A 294 -8.77 14.71 -6.56
C GLY A 294 -8.84 16.21 -6.34
N ASP A 295 -8.41 16.61 -5.14
CA ASP A 295 -8.26 18.00 -4.70
C ASP A 295 -6.82 18.26 -4.27
N ASN A 296 -6.11 19.07 -5.07
CA ASN A 296 -4.70 19.41 -4.82
C ASN A 296 -4.48 20.11 -3.48
N GLU A 297 -5.47 20.83 -2.95
CA GLU A 297 -5.36 21.52 -1.65
C GLU A 297 -5.59 20.56 -0.47
N ALA A 298 -6.06 19.34 -0.73
CA ALA A 298 -6.30 18.30 0.26
C ALA A 298 -5.20 17.23 0.30
N ILE A 299 -4.13 17.37 -0.49
CA ILE A 299 -2.94 16.52 -0.41
C ILE A 299 -2.31 16.70 0.97
N ALA A 300 -1.96 15.58 1.62
CA ALA A 300 -1.30 15.62 2.92
C ALA A 300 0.08 16.29 2.85
N MET A 301 0.54 16.84 3.98
CA MET A 301 1.87 17.42 4.07
C MET A 301 2.96 16.34 4.03
N ASP A 302 4.12 16.65 3.44
CA ASP A 302 5.30 15.80 3.45
C ASP A 302 6.03 15.82 4.80
N VAL A 303 5.38 15.32 5.83
CA VAL A 303 5.97 15.24 7.17
C VAL A 303 7.17 14.30 7.26
N ALA A 304 7.45 13.53 6.19
CA ALA A 304 8.50 12.52 6.13
C ALA A 304 9.73 12.94 5.31
N ASP A 305 9.70 14.11 4.64
CA ASP A 305 10.79 14.60 3.78
C ASP A 305 11.15 13.57 2.70
N LEU A 306 10.16 13.15 1.90
CA LEU A 306 10.26 12.05 0.95
C LEU A 306 11.24 12.34 -0.19
N ASP A 307 11.39 13.60 -0.61
CA ASP A 307 12.32 14.02 -1.65
C ASP A 307 13.67 14.54 -1.11
N GLU A 308 13.84 14.52 0.22
CA GLU A 308 15.06 14.87 0.94
C GLU A 308 15.55 16.32 0.71
N ASP A 309 14.61 17.25 0.50
CA ASP A 309 14.87 18.66 0.28
C ASP A 309 14.85 19.52 1.57
N LEU A 310 14.39 18.91 2.68
CA LEU A 310 14.22 19.47 4.03
C LEU A 310 12.99 20.37 4.24
N ASP A 311 12.04 20.44 3.30
CA ASP A 311 10.77 21.17 3.44
C ASP A 311 9.60 20.24 3.80
N VAL A 312 9.49 19.89 5.09
CA VAL A 312 8.39 19.05 5.58
C VAL A 312 7.02 19.76 5.65
N ALA A 313 6.93 21.01 5.18
CA ALA A 313 5.72 21.83 5.23
C ALA A 313 5.08 22.03 3.85
N GLU A 314 5.47 21.22 2.87
CA GLU A 314 4.86 21.17 1.54
C GLU A 314 3.94 19.96 1.35
N ALA A 315 3.27 19.88 0.20
CA ALA A 315 2.42 18.73 -0.15
C ALA A 315 3.29 17.52 -0.53
N LEU A 316 2.79 16.31 -0.28
CA LEU A 316 3.51 15.09 -0.65
C LEU A 316 4.03 15.14 -2.10
N PRO A 317 5.34 14.94 -2.33
CA PRO A 317 5.93 15.11 -3.66
C PRO A 317 5.63 13.94 -4.58
N PHE A 318 5.47 12.73 -4.03
CA PHE A 318 5.38 11.51 -4.83
C PHE A 318 4.15 10.63 -4.55
N ASP A 319 3.84 9.80 -5.53
CA ASP A 319 2.97 8.64 -5.43
C ASP A 319 3.67 7.39 -4.90
N LEU A 320 2.92 6.30 -4.73
CA LEU A 320 3.48 5.04 -4.21
C LEU A 320 4.47 4.38 -5.18
N ASP A 321 4.46 4.77 -6.46
CA ASP A 321 5.43 4.36 -7.48
C ASP A 321 6.66 5.28 -7.56
N GLY A 322 6.67 6.37 -6.80
CA GLY A 322 7.73 7.38 -6.84
C GLY A 322 7.58 8.40 -7.97
N ASN A 323 6.43 8.49 -8.62
CA ASN A 323 6.12 9.52 -9.61
C ASN A 323 5.65 10.80 -8.93
N ASP A 324 5.79 11.95 -9.60
CA ASP A 324 5.27 13.22 -9.10
C ASP A 324 3.76 13.09 -8.75
N ARG A 325 3.37 13.52 -7.55
CA ARG A 325 2.00 13.41 -7.03
C ARG A 325 0.98 14.25 -7.79
N VAL A 326 1.41 15.24 -8.56
CA VAL A 326 0.52 16.11 -9.32
C VAL A 326 1.03 16.16 -10.75
N ILE A 327 0.63 15.16 -11.54
CA ILE A 327 1.09 14.95 -12.91
C ILE A 327 -0.08 14.54 -13.81
N ASP A 328 -0.16 15.13 -15.01
CA ASP A 328 -1.14 14.73 -16.02
C ASP A 328 -0.62 13.51 -16.81
N ALA A 329 -1.52 12.59 -17.15
CA ALA A 329 -1.26 11.52 -18.09
C ALA A 329 -0.66 12.03 -19.43
N PHE A 330 0.37 11.35 -19.95
CA PHE A 330 1.02 11.73 -21.22
C PHE A 330 -0.02 11.90 -22.36
N GLY A 331 -0.08 13.09 -22.93
CA GLY A 331 -0.92 13.38 -24.12
C GLY A 331 -2.18 14.20 -23.86
N GLN A 332 -2.52 14.51 -22.61
CA GLN A 332 -3.47 15.59 -22.32
C GLN A 332 -2.79 16.94 -22.58
N THR A 333 -2.88 17.46 -23.81
CA THR A 333 -2.48 18.87 -24.04
C THR A 333 -3.41 19.78 -23.23
N PRO A 334 -2.90 20.67 -22.36
CA PRO A 334 -3.72 21.57 -21.58
C PRO A 334 -4.67 22.34 -22.50
N VAL A 335 -5.98 22.23 -22.27
CA VAL A 335 -6.94 23.11 -22.93
C VAL A 335 -6.60 24.52 -22.47
N ARG A 336 -6.17 25.34 -23.43
CA ARG A 336 -5.68 26.72 -23.25
C ARG A 336 -6.54 27.52 -22.24
N GLY A 337 -6.16 27.50 -20.96
CA GLY A 337 -6.87 28.21 -19.89
C GLY A 337 -6.87 27.54 -18.51
N GLU A 338 -6.67 26.23 -18.40
CA GLU A 338 -6.55 25.48 -17.14
C GLU A 338 -5.15 24.85 -17.11
N VAL A 339 -4.35 25.13 -16.07
CA VAL A 339 -2.87 24.96 -16.12
C VAL A 339 -2.31 24.29 -14.86
N MET A 340 -3.10 23.48 -14.15
CA MET A 340 -2.55 22.66 -13.07
C MET A 340 -3.09 21.25 -13.28
N ALA A 341 -2.18 20.27 -13.32
CA ALA A 341 -2.56 18.87 -13.21
C ALA A 341 -3.38 18.67 -11.93
N ILE A 342 -4.33 17.75 -11.96
CA ILE A 342 -5.17 17.43 -10.82
C ILE A 342 -4.69 16.10 -10.28
N VAL A 343 -4.50 16.01 -8.96
CA VAL A 343 -4.12 14.77 -8.29
C VAL A 343 -5.16 13.69 -8.52
N ASP A 344 -4.72 12.48 -8.78
CA ASP A 344 -5.60 11.32 -8.86
C ASP A 344 -6.05 10.87 -7.47
N LEU A 345 -7.15 10.11 -7.42
CA LEU A 345 -7.59 9.49 -6.18
C LEU A 345 -6.79 8.22 -5.89
N GLY A 346 -6.46 8.02 -4.63
CA GLY A 346 -5.80 6.81 -4.15
C GLY A 346 -4.28 6.95 -4.04
N ALA A 347 -3.61 5.79 -3.96
CA ALA A 347 -2.17 5.71 -3.71
C ALA A 347 -1.29 6.03 -4.93
N TYR A 348 -1.83 5.92 -6.15
CA TYR A 348 -1.07 5.99 -7.41
C TYR A 348 -1.59 7.11 -8.31
N GLU A 349 -0.70 7.78 -9.04
CA GLU A 349 -1.06 8.62 -10.17
C GLU A 349 -1.09 7.80 -11.46
N PHE A 350 -2.01 8.13 -12.35
CA PHE A 350 -2.11 7.56 -13.68
C PHE A 350 -1.23 8.37 -14.64
N LEU A 351 -0.09 7.80 -15.01
CA LEU A 351 0.82 8.42 -15.96
C LEU A 351 0.36 8.37 -17.42
N GLY A 352 -0.85 7.88 -17.68
CA GLY A 352 -1.27 7.53 -19.02
C GLY A 352 -0.92 6.09 -19.36
N ILE A 353 -1.43 5.64 -20.50
CA ILE A 353 -0.78 4.55 -21.20
C ILE A 353 0.54 5.12 -21.74
N GLU A 354 1.63 5.04 -20.96
CA GLU A 354 2.89 4.73 -21.63
C GLU A 354 2.58 3.58 -22.58
N GLU A 355 3.05 3.62 -23.82
CA GLU A 355 2.94 2.52 -24.75
C GLU A 355 3.55 1.25 -24.11
N ARG A 356 2.81 0.56 -23.23
CA ARG A 356 3.02 -0.84 -22.89
C ARG A 356 2.55 -1.60 -24.12
N ARG A 357 3.29 -1.44 -25.22
CA ARG A 357 3.39 -2.51 -26.20
C ARG A 357 3.74 -3.73 -25.39
N CYS A 358 3.01 -4.82 -25.59
CA CYS A 358 3.47 -6.09 -25.07
C CYS A 358 4.94 -6.25 -25.50
N THR A 359 5.80 -6.82 -24.67
CA THR A 359 7.23 -7.00 -24.97
C THR A 359 7.46 -7.66 -26.34
N ALA A 360 6.44 -8.32 -26.91
CA ALA A 360 6.43 -8.90 -28.24
C ALA A 360 5.26 -8.50 -29.17
N ASP A 361 4.57 -7.38 -28.91
CA ASP A 361 3.60 -6.80 -29.85
C ASP A 361 4.35 -5.83 -30.78
N ALA A 362 4.79 -6.36 -31.92
CA ALA A 362 5.56 -5.61 -32.90
C ALA A 362 4.70 -4.63 -33.69
N ASN A 363 3.41 -4.95 -33.88
CA ASN A 363 2.54 -4.20 -34.77
C ASN A 363 1.73 -3.10 -34.04
N GLY A 364 1.68 -3.16 -32.70
CA GLY A 364 1.01 -2.21 -31.81
C GLY A 364 -0.51 -2.37 -31.77
N ASP A 365 -1.04 -3.59 -31.93
CA ASP A 365 -2.48 -3.89 -31.90
C ASP A 365 -2.97 -4.52 -30.57
N ASP A 366 -2.09 -4.51 -29.57
CA ASP A 366 -2.32 -4.96 -28.20
C ASP A 366 -2.53 -6.48 -28.05
N LEU A 367 -2.20 -7.28 -29.07
CA LEU A 367 -2.30 -8.75 -29.07
C LEU A 367 -1.06 -9.41 -29.67
N VAL A 368 -0.33 -10.21 -28.88
CA VAL A 368 0.80 -10.99 -29.41
C VAL A 368 0.28 -12.17 -30.23
N ASP A 369 0.31 -12.07 -31.56
CA ASP A 369 -0.19 -13.09 -32.47
C ASP A 369 0.67 -13.34 -33.72
N PHE A 370 0.04 -13.90 -34.77
CA PHE A 370 0.72 -14.21 -36.01
C PHE A 370 1.19 -12.98 -36.78
N ALA A 371 0.56 -11.81 -36.59
CA ALA A 371 0.96 -10.57 -37.21
C ALA A 371 2.32 -10.08 -36.66
N ASP A 372 2.57 -10.25 -35.36
CA ASP A 372 3.87 -9.93 -34.76
C ASP A 372 4.96 -10.90 -35.19
N LEU A 373 4.61 -12.18 -35.28
CA LEU A 373 5.52 -13.19 -35.81
C LEU A 373 5.89 -12.90 -37.27
N GLU A 374 4.94 -12.44 -38.08
CA GLU A 374 5.20 -12.05 -39.47
C GLU A 374 6.19 -10.87 -39.52
N MET A 375 5.99 -9.84 -38.71
CA MET A 375 6.91 -8.70 -38.60
C MET A 375 8.31 -9.10 -38.12
N LEU A 376 8.39 -9.93 -37.09
CA LEU A 376 9.67 -10.45 -36.58
C LEU A 376 10.43 -11.25 -37.64
N LEU A 377 9.74 -12.11 -38.40
CA LEU A 377 10.36 -12.89 -39.48
C LEU A 377 10.78 -12.02 -40.68
N GLU A 378 10.07 -10.93 -40.96
CA GLU A 378 10.45 -9.95 -41.99
C GLU A 378 11.74 -9.20 -41.62
N GLN A 379 11.94 -8.95 -40.33
CA GLN A 379 13.09 -8.22 -39.80
C GLN A 379 14.25 -9.13 -39.37
N TRP A 380 14.17 -10.44 -39.65
CA TRP A 380 15.15 -11.43 -39.18
C TRP A 380 16.60 -11.10 -39.55
N ASN A 381 17.49 -11.13 -38.56
CA ASN A 381 18.91 -10.80 -38.68
C ASN A 381 19.15 -9.36 -39.19
N THR A 382 18.29 -8.43 -38.79
CA THR A 382 18.44 -6.99 -39.01
C THR A 382 18.33 -6.22 -37.69
N PRO A 383 18.75 -4.94 -37.63
CA PRO A 383 18.64 -4.09 -36.43
C PRO A 383 17.22 -3.55 -36.20
N GLY A 384 16.18 -4.35 -36.50
CA GLY A 384 14.78 -3.93 -36.52
C GLY A 384 14.24 -3.62 -35.12
N PRO A 385 14.10 -2.34 -34.72
CA PRO A 385 13.79 -1.98 -33.33
C PRO A 385 12.37 -2.35 -32.92
N GLU A 386 11.49 -2.63 -33.88
CA GLU A 386 10.09 -3.02 -33.63
C GLU A 386 9.96 -4.53 -33.35
N SER A 387 11.01 -5.33 -33.60
CA SER A 387 11.01 -6.78 -33.36
C SER A 387 12.25 -7.26 -32.59
N ASP A 388 13.02 -6.32 -32.04
CA ASP A 388 14.17 -6.53 -31.13
C ASP A 388 13.66 -6.40 -29.69
N PHE A 389 12.96 -7.45 -29.26
CA PHE A 389 12.22 -7.53 -28.00
C PHE A 389 13.14 -7.66 -26.78
N ASP A 390 14.32 -8.26 -26.94
CA ASP A 390 15.31 -8.37 -25.86
C ASP A 390 16.29 -7.18 -25.79
N GLY A 391 16.20 -6.27 -26.76
CA GLY A 391 16.98 -5.03 -26.83
C GLY A 391 18.46 -5.24 -27.12
N ASN A 392 18.86 -6.39 -27.68
CA ASN A 392 20.26 -6.70 -27.96
C ASN A 392 20.78 -6.06 -29.26
N GLY A 393 19.90 -5.46 -30.05
CA GLY A 393 20.21 -4.76 -31.29
C GLY A 393 20.12 -5.60 -32.56
N LEU A 394 19.61 -6.84 -32.47
CA LEU A 394 19.43 -7.77 -33.58
C LEU A 394 18.19 -8.64 -33.38
N VAL A 395 17.31 -8.65 -34.38
CA VAL A 395 16.17 -9.58 -34.42
C VAL A 395 16.65 -11.01 -34.68
N ASP A 396 16.62 -11.87 -33.68
CA ASP A 396 17.07 -13.26 -33.75
C ASP A 396 16.23 -14.26 -32.93
N PHE A 397 16.84 -15.38 -32.54
CA PHE A 397 16.15 -16.42 -31.80
C PHE A 397 15.78 -16.03 -30.37
N ALA A 398 16.46 -15.04 -29.78
CA ALA A 398 16.11 -14.51 -28.48
C ALA A 398 14.75 -13.82 -28.54
N ASP A 399 14.53 -12.96 -29.54
CA ASP A 399 13.24 -12.29 -29.77
C ASP A 399 12.13 -13.26 -30.11
N LEU A 400 12.44 -14.32 -30.87
CA LEU A 400 11.44 -15.36 -31.14
C LEU A 400 11.00 -16.09 -29.86
N ASN A 401 11.91 -16.32 -28.91
CA ASN A 401 11.53 -16.93 -27.63
C ASN A 401 10.68 -15.96 -26.82
N GLU A 402 11.06 -14.68 -26.77
CA GLU A 402 10.28 -13.64 -26.10
C GLU A 402 8.87 -13.53 -26.67
N LEU A 403 8.72 -13.60 -27.99
CA LEU A 403 7.42 -13.61 -28.66
C LEU A 403 6.59 -14.85 -28.35
N LEU A 404 7.21 -16.03 -28.32
CA LEU A 404 6.51 -17.27 -28.01
C LEU A 404 6.10 -17.39 -26.54
N ASP A 405 6.92 -16.85 -25.62
CA ASP A 405 6.63 -16.82 -24.19
C ASP A 405 5.44 -15.89 -23.88
N ASN A 406 5.24 -14.87 -24.71
CA ASN A 406 4.13 -13.92 -24.62
C ASN A 406 2.96 -14.25 -25.58
N TRP A 407 2.98 -15.40 -26.26
CA TRP A 407 2.01 -15.74 -27.30
C TRP A 407 0.56 -15.77 -26.81
N GLY A 408 -0.32 -15.01 -27.47
CA GLY A 408 -1.74 -14.93 -27.14
C GLY A 408 -2.04 -14.15 -25.85
N GLN A 409 -1.04 -13.47 -25.27
CA GLN A 409 -1.29 -12.47 -24.25
C GLN A 409 -1.82 -11.20 -24.92
N GLY A 410 -2.98 -10.72 -24.46
CA GLY A 410 -3.45 -9.38 -24.78
C GLY A 410 -3.00 -8.42 -23.68
N CYS A 411 -2.44 -7.28 -24.04
CA CYS A 411 -2.12 -6.21 -23.08
C CYS A 411 -3.32 -5.28 -22.81
N GLY A 412 -4.48 -5.62 -23.38
CA GLY A 412 -5.78 -5.07 -23.02
C GLY A 412 -6.88 -5.91 -23.66
N VAL A 413 -7.96 -6.11 -22.90
CA VAL A 413 -9.23 -6.76 -23.31
C VAL A 413 -9.20 -8.31 -23.30
N LEU A 414 -9.64 -8.90 -22.18
CA LEU A 414 -10.41 -10.15 -22.26
C LEU A 414 -11.74 -9.86 -22.98
N PRO A 415 -12.19 -10.70 -23.92
CA PRO A 415 -13.28 -10.38 -24.83
C PRO A 415 -14.66 -10.38 -24.15
N ASP A 416 -15.44 -9.33 -24.48
CA ASP A 416 -16.90 -9.08 -24.35
C ASP A 416 -17.72 -9.78 -23.25
#